data_AF-A0AAV9S177-F1
#
_entry.id   AF-A0AAV9S177-F1
#
_cell.length_a   1.000
_cell.length_b   1.000
_cell.length_c   1.000
_cell.angle_alpha   90.00
_cell.angle_beta   90.00
_cell.angle_gamma   90.00
#
_symmetry.space_group_name_H-M   'P 1'
#
loop_
_entity.id
_entity.type
_entity.pdbx_description
1 polymer ?
#
loop_
_entity_poly.entity_id
_entity_poly.type
_entity_poly.pdbx_seq_one_letter_code
_entity_poly.pdbx_strand_id
1 'polypeptide(L)'
;MVVAVVRVKMELLRTEGMSEIRFLTPGIKQVGKMDVSMANLLKLRWKMREPISENLNPQRNTELQNKEKHLKGGKRDLENQKEQISKLKRNLEQHQDVNKVLLDTQNDVKNLLEKEKDHLAEQLQDVETKREKNKEELKSVEKTITEREDEELLLGLKEELLQSQWKLDEEKKNYERHLLNIEKLLEPIEIQLTRIMKRKGDV
;
A
#
# COMPACT_ATOMS: atom_id res chain seq x y z
N MET A 1 15.48 52.05 -25.10
CA MET A 1 16.23 53.33 -25.17
C MET A 1 17.02 53.49 -23.89
N VAL A 2 18.34 53.64 -24.00
CA VAL A 2 19.23 53.84 -22.84
C VAL A 2 19.08 55.29 -22.37
N VAL A 3 18.61 55.50 -21.14
CA VAL A 3 18.60 56.83 -20.52
C VAL A 3 19.89 56.95 -19.71
N ALA A 4 20.86 57.70 -20.25
CA ALA A 4 22.10 57.98 -19.55
C ALA A 4 21.81 58.86 -18.33
N VAL A 5 22.11 58.35 -17.13
CA VAL A 5 22.05 59.13 -15.89
C VAL A 5 23.29 60.01 -15.84
N VAL A 6 23.13 61.30 -16.16
CA VAL A 6 24.20 62.29 -16.04
C VAL A 6 24.42 62.58 -14.55
N ARG A 7 25.55 62.13 -14.02
CA ARG A 7 25.97 62.38 -12.64
C ARG A 7 26.58 63.79 -12.56
N VAL A 8 25.78 64.78 -12.14
CA VAL A 8 26.25 66.15 -11.95
C VAL A 8 27.01 66.22 -10.63
N LYS A 9 28.32 66.50 -10.70
CA LYS A 9 29.16 66.77 -9.52
C LYS A 9 29.03 68.24 -9.15
N MET A 10 28.69 68.52 -7.90
CA MET A 10 28.44 69.87 -7.38
C MET A 10 29.51 70.18 -6.33
N GLU A 11 30.41 71.12 -6.63
CA GLU A 11 31.45 71.57 -5.69
C GLU A 11 31.09 72.96 -5.16
N LEU A 12 31.12 73.10 -3.82
CA LEU A 12 30.75 74.31 -3.10
C LEU A 12 32.05 74.96 -2.61
N LEU A 13 32.43 76.10 -3.21
CA LEU A 13 33.54 76.90 -2.71
C LEU A 13 32.99 78.04 -1.85
N ARG A 14 33.43 78.11 -0.60
CA ARG A 14 33.09 79.20 0.33
C ARG A 14 34.23 80.20 0.35
N THR A 15 33.93 81.44 -0.03
CA THR A 15 34.69 82.61 0.41
C THR A 15 33.71 83.63 1.00
N GLU A 16 34.23 84.46 1.89
CA GLU A 16 33.51 85.27 2.88
C GLU A 16 32.24 85.93 2.31
N GLY A 17 31.08 85.47 2.80
CA GLY A 17 29.77 86.07 2.57
C GLY A 17 28.96 85.56 1.37
N MET A 18 29.52 84.78 0.42
CA MET A 18 28.77 84.29 -0.74
C MET A 18 29.13 82.84 -1.12
N SER A 19 28.10 82.02 -1.36
CA SER A 19 28.28 80.63 -1.84
C SER A 19 28.15 80.59 -3.36
N GLU A 20 29.24 80.30 -4.07
CA GLU A 20 29.23 80.14 -5.52
C GLU A 20 29.02 78.65 -5.87
N ILE A 21 27.98 78.35 -6.65
CA ILE A 21 27.73 76.99 -7.17
C ILE A 21 28.10 76.99 -8.65
N ARG A 22 29.07 76.15 -9.04
CA ARG A 22 29.40 75.91 -10.45
C ARG A 22 28.80 74.59 -10.89
N PHE A 23 27.96 74.64 -11.93
CA PHE A 23 27.50 73.45 -12.64
C PHE A 23 28.49 73.16 -13.76
N LEU A 24 29.25 72.07 -13.65
CA LEU A 24 30.14 71.60 -14.71
C LEU A 24 29.37 70.61 -15.60
N THR A 25 28.66 71.13 -16.59
CA THR A 25 28.24 70.36 -17.77
C THR A 25 29.14 70.75 -18.95
N PRO A 26 29.65 69.79 -19.75
CA PRO A 26 30.47 70.11 -20.90
C PRO A 26 29.64 70.91 -21.91
N GLY A 27 30.04 72.16 -22.21
CA GLY A 27 29.53 72.92 -23.37
C GLY A 27 28.61 74.10 -23.09
N ILE A 28 28.16 74.38 -21.86
CA ILE A 28 27.33 75.56 -21.56
C ILE A 28 27.77 76.20 -20.25
N LYS A 29 28.42 77.38 -20.32
CA LYS A 29 28.67 78.25 -19.15
C LYS A 29 27.53 79.24 -19.01
N GLN A 30 26.45 78.86 -18.33
CA GLN A 30 25.49 79.82 -17.81
C GLN A 30 25.75 80.06 -16.32
N VAL A 31 26.16 81.28 -15.99
CA VAL A 31 26.35 81.75 -14.61
C VAL A 31 25.09 82.51 -14.21
N GLY A 32 24.14 81.82 -13.59
CA GLY A 32 22.95 82.43 -12.99
C GLY A 32 23.19 82.71 -11.52
N LYS A 33 23.10 83.99 -11.12
CA LYS A 33 23.08 84.38 -9.70
C LYS A 33 21.68 84.07 -9.15
N MET A 34 21.57 83.10 -8.25
CA MET A 34 20.31 82.78 -7.60
C MET A 34 20.36 83.19 -6.13
N ASP A 35 19.31 83.89 -5.71
CA ASP A 35 19.20 84.41 -4.35
C ASP A 35 19.10 83.26 -3.33
N VAL A 36 19.73 83.41 -2.17
CA VAL A 36 19.90 82.34 -1.16
C VAL A 36 18.54 81.82 -0.65
N SER A 37 17.52 82.69 -0.67
CA SER A 37 16.12 82.34 -0.35
C SER A 37 15.52 81.31 -1.32
N MET A 38 15.79 81.46 -2.62
CA MET A 38 15.28 80.53 -3.64
C MET A 38 15.99 79.17 -3.60
N ALA A 39 17.29 79.15 -3.26
CA ALA A 39 18.04 77.92 -3.06
C ALA A 39 17.47 77.10 -1.87
N ASN A 40 17.09 77.79 -0.78
CA ASN A 40 16.46 77.14 0.38
C ASN A 40 15.04 76.63 0.07
N LEU A 41 14.25 77.39 -0.70
CA LEU A 41 12.92 76.96 -1.15
C LEU A 41 12.98 75.72 -2.05
N LEU A 42 13.97 75.63 -2.94
CA LEU A 42 14.17 74.43 -3.76
C LEU A 42 14.64 73.24 -2.92
N LYS A 43 15.47 73.47 -1.90
CA LYS A 43 15.88 72.42 -0.94
C LYS A 43 14.70 71.88 -0.14
N LEU A 44 13.82 72.77 0.32
CA LEU A 44 12.56 72.43 1.00
C LEU A 44 11.58 71.71 0.06
N ARG A 45 11.46 72.16 -1.19
CA ARG A 45 10.62 71.54 -2.20
C ARG A 45 11.11 70.15 -2.59
N TRP A 46 12.42 69.92 -2.61
CA TRP A 46 13.02 68.60 -2.81
C TRP A 46 12.80 67.69 -1.58
N LYS A 47 12.97 68.22 -0.36
CA LYS A 47 12.64 67.48 0.88
C LYS A 47 11.15 67.10 0.98
N MET A 48 10.26 67.93 0.45
CA MET A 48 8.82 67.64 0.40
C MET A 48 8.40 66.80 -0.83
N ARG A 49 9.34 66.48 -1.72
CA ARG A 49 9.15 65.61 -2.89
C ARG A 49 9.88 64.27 -2.70
N GLU A 50 10.01 63.81 -1.46
CA GLU A 50 10.14 62.38 -1.22
C GLU A 50 8.76 61.76 -1.48
N PRO A 51 8.66 60.74 -2.34
CA PRO A 51 7.37 60.11 -2.59
C PRO A 51 6.89 59.49 -1.26
N ILE A 52 5.68 59.85 -0.85
CA ILE A 52 4.87 59.06 0.09
C ILE A 52 4.49 57.78 -0.65
N SER A 53 5.46 56.92 -0.91
CA SER A 53 5.26 55.57 -1.38
C SER A 53 6.00 54.69 -0.38
N GLU A 54 5.24 53.87 0.33
CA GLU A 54 5.69 52.85 1.28
C GLU A 54 6.04 53.35 2.70
N ASN A 55 5.05 53.90 3.41
CA ASN A 55 4.98 53.71 4.87
C ASN A 55 3.83 52.76 5.21
N LEU A 56 3.89 51.55 4.64
CA LEU A 56 3.13 50.41 5.14
C LEU A 56 3.80 49.98 6.45
N ASN A 57 3.07 50.10 7.56
CA ASN A 57 3.52 49.76 8.91
C ASN A 57 4.41 48.49 8.93
N PRO A 58 5.72 48.59 9.22
CA PRO A 58 6.66 47.46 9.19
C PRO A 58 6.23 46.27 10.06
N GLN A 59 5.51 46.53 11.15
CA GLN A 59 4.93 45.49 12.00
C GLN A 59 3.82 44.70 11.28
N ARG A 60 2.96 45.36 10.50
CA ARG A 60 1.93 44.67 9.71
C ARG A 60 2.53 43.82 8.60
N ASN A 61 3.60 44.29 7.95
CA ASN A 61 4.26 43.52 6.90
C ASN A 61 4.97 42.27 7.45
N THR A 62 5.58 42.36 8.64
CA THR A 62 6.20 41.20 9.30
C THR A 62 5.16 40.20 9.82
N GLU A 63 4.03 40.68 10.35
CA GLU A 63 2.89 39.80 10.72
C GLU A 63 2.29 39.08 9.52
N LEU A 64 2.10 39.76 8.38
CA LEU A 64 1.61 39.15 7.15
C LEU A 64 2.60 38.11 6.61
N GLN A 65 3.90 38.39 6.61
CA GLN A 65 4.92 37.41 6.22
C GLN A 65 4.94 36.19 7.15
N ASN A 66 4.76 36.37 8.45
CA ASN A 66 4.70 35.26 9.40
C ASN A 66 3.43 34.42 9.23
N LYS A 67 2.27 35.06 9.03
CA LYS A 67 1.01 34.38 8.70
C LYS A 67 1.12 33.60 7.39
N GLU A 68 1.73 34.17 6.36
CA GLU A 68 2.00 33.44 5.11
C GLU A 68 2.91 32.23 5.31
N LYS A 69 3.99 32.36 6.09
CA LYS A 69 4.88 31.23 6.40
C LYS A 69 4.14 30.12 7.14
N HIS A 70 3.31 30.46 8.13
CA HIS A 70 2.47 29.50 8.85
C HIS A 70 1.44 28.83 7.93
N LEU A 71 0.74 29.60 7.08
CA LEU A 71 -0.22 29.06 6.12
C LEU A 71 0.45 28.17 5.07
N LYS A 72 1.63 28.55 4.58
CA LYS A 72 2.45 27.71 3.68
C LYS A 72 2.96 26.45 4.38
N GLY A 73 3.25 26.51 5.68
CA GLY A 73 3.54 25.35 6.53
C GLY A 73 2.35 24.39 6.59
N GLY A 74 1.21 24.87 7.09
CA GLY A 74 0.00 24.06 7.22
C GLY A 74 -0.52 23.50 5.88
N LYS A 75 -0.37 24.24 4.78
CA LYS A 75 -0.70 23.73 3.43
C LYS A 75 0.19 22.55 3.03
N ARG A 76 1.49 22.61 3.30
CA ARG A 76 2.42 21.48 3.05
C ARG A 76 2.07 20.28 3.91
N ASP A 77 1.71 20.49 5.17
CA ASP A 77 1.33 19.39 6.07
C ASP A 77 0.05 18.70 5.59
N LEU A 78 -0.95 19.47 5.15
CA LEU A 78 -2.18 18.94 4.54
C LEU A 78 -1.91 18.18 3.24
N GLU A 79 -1.00 18.68 2.39
CA GLU A 79 -0.59 18.01 1.15
C GLU A 79 0.07 16.65 1.47
N ASN A 80 0.97 16.63 2.44
CA ASN A 80 1.62 15.40 2.92
C ASN A 80 0.62 14.40 3.50
N GLN A 81 -0.34 14.85 4.31
CA GLN A 81 -1.41 14.01 4.85
C GLN A 81 -2.29 13.43 3.74
N LYS A 82 -2.65 14.23 2.73
CA LYS A 82 -3.40 13.75 1.57
C LYS A 82 -2.64 12.68 0.80
N GLU A 83 -1.34 12.85 0.62
CA GLU A 83 -0.50 11.86 -0.04
C GLU A 83 -0.43 10.55 0.77
N GLN A 84 -0.28 10.65 2.09
CA GLN A 84 -0.31 9.48 2.98
C GLN A 84 -1.65 8.75 2.93
N ILE A 85 -2.78 9.46 2.99
CA ILE A 85 -4.11 8.88 2.87
C ILE A 85 -4.29 8.19 1.51
N SER A 86 -3.81 8.80 0.42
CA SER A 86 -3.86 8.22 -0.92
C SER A 86 -3.07 6.91 -1.00
N LYS A 87 -1.85 6.88 -0.43
CA LYS A 87 -1.03 5.65 -0.32
C LYS A 87 -1.73 4.57 0.49
N LEU A 88 -2.29 4.92 1.65
CA LEU A 88 -3.03 3.98 2.51
C LEU A 88 -4.25 3.39 1.80
N LYS A 89 -5.01 4.20 1.04
CA LYS A 89 -6.16 3.72 0.27
C LYS A 89 -5.75 2.70 -0.79
N ARG A 90 -4.68 2.97 -1.56
CA ARG A 90 -4.16 2.02 -2.55
C ARG A 90 -3.70 0.72 -1.91
N ASN A 91 -2.99 0.80 -0.78
CA ASN A 91 -2.54 -0.39 -0.06
C ASN A 91 -3.74 -1.20 0.45
N LEU A 92 -4.78 -0.55 0.97
CA LEU A 92 -5.99 -1.21 1.44
C LEU A 92 -6.69 -1.96 0.30
N GLU A 93 -6.83 -1.33 -0.87
CA GLU A 93 -7.44 -1.94 -2.07
C GLU A 93 -6.64 -3.16 -2.53
N GLN A 94 -5.31 -3.06 -2.60
CA GLN A 94 -4.43 -4.19 -2.90
C GLN A 94 -4.58 -5.34 -1.90
N HIS A 95 -4.64 -5.04 -0.60
CA HIS A 95 -4.86 -6.06 0.43
C HIS A 95 -6.24 -6.71 0.33
N GLN A 96 -7.28 -5.97 -0.09
CA GLN A 96 -8.61 -6.51 -0.31
C GLN A 96 -8.63 -7.48 -1.49
N ASP A 97 -7.97 -7.14 -2.59
CA ASP A 97 -7.86 -8.01 -3.77
C ASP A 97 -7.10 -9.30 -3.43
N VAL A 98 -5.95 -9.18 -2.76
CA VAL A 98 -5.16 -10.34 -2.30
C VAL A 98 -5.99 -11.23 -1.36
N ASN A 99 -6.72 -10.63 -0.42
CA ASN A 99 -7.58 -11.39 0.48
C ASN A 99 -8.73 -12.10 -0.24
N LYS A 100 -9.28 -11.49 -1.30
CA LYS A 100 -10.32 -12.13 -2.12
C LYS A 100 -9.77 -13.35 -2.85
N VAL A 101 -8.63 -13.20 -3.53
CA VAL A 101 -7.95 -14.31 -4.22
C VAL A 101 -7.59 -15.45 -3.26
N LEU A 102 -7.10 -15.11 -2.06
CA LEU A 102 -6.77 -16.09 -1.04
C LEU A 102 -8.01 -16.84 -0.54
N LEU A 103 -9.13 -16.14 -0.36
CA LEU A 103 -10.39 -16.76 0.04
C LEU A 103 -10.94 -17.70 -1.04
N ASP A 104 -10.89 -17.28 -2.30
CA ASP A 104 -11.32 -18.10 -3.44
C ASP A 104 -10.44 -19.37 -3.52
N THR A 105 -9.12 -19.22 -3.39
CA THR A 105 -8.19 -20.35 -3.37
C THR A 105 -8.46 -21.30 -2.19
N GLN A 106 -8.77 -20.77 -0.99
CA GLN A 106 -9.12 -21.60 0.16
C GLN A 106 -10.40 -22.41 -0.07
N ASN A 107 -11.42 -21.82 -0.70
CA ASN A 107 -12.63 -22.53 -1.06
C ASN A 107 -12.37 -23.61 -2.12
N ASP A 108 -11.54 -23.32 -3.13
CA ASP A 108 -11.17 -24.29 -4.15
C ASP A 108 -10.44 -25.50 -3.55
N VAL A 109 -9.46 -25.25 -2.66
CA VAL A 109 -8.75 -26.32 -1.94
C VAL A 109 -9.71 -27.12 -1.07
N LYS A 110 -10.63 -26.46 -0.34
CA LYS A 110 -11.66 -27.15 0.44
C LYS A 110 -12.49 -28.08 -0.44
N ASN A 111 -13.00 -27.59 -1.55
CA ASN A 111 -13.84 -28.37 -2.47
C ASN A 111 -13.09 -29.58 -3.06
N LEU A 112 -11.80 -29.44 -3.35
CA LEU A 112 -10.97 -30.55 -3.83
C LEU A 112 -10.78 -31.62 -2.75
N LEU A 113 -10.49 -31.20 -1.52
CA LEU A 113 -10.34 -32.12 -0.38
C LEU A 113 -11.65 -32.86 -0.07
N GLU A 114 -12.80 -32.19 -0.16
CA GLU A 114 -14.12 -32.84 0.01
C GLU A 114 -14.37 -33.90 -1.07
N LYS A 115 -14.09 -33.58 -2.35
CA LYS A 115 -14.20 -34.55 -3.44
C LYS A 115 -13.29 -35.75 -3.25
N GLU A 116 -12.05 -35.52 -2.82
CA GLU A 116 -11.10 -36.59 -2.55
C GLU A 116 -11.55 -37.46 -1.36
N LYS A 117 -12.12 -36.84 -0.32
CA LYS A 117 -12.74 -37.53 0.81
C LYS A 117 -13.88 -38.46 0.35
N ASP A 118 -14.78 -37.95 -0.48
CA ASP A 118 -15.91 -38.73 -1.00
C ASP A 118 -15.43 -39.90 -1.86
N HIS A 119 -14.42 -39.66 -2.71
CA HIS A 119 -13.82 -40.72 -3.52
C HIS A 119 -13.17 -41.82 -2.66
N LEU A 120 -12.42 -41.45 -1.62
CA LEU A 120 -11.82 -42.41 -0.69
C LEU A 120 -12.88 -43.19 0.09
N ALA A 121 -14.01 -42.56 0.45
CA ALA A 121 -15.11 -43.25 1.11
C ALA A 121 -15.72 -44.33 0.20
N GLU A 122 -15.88 -44.04 -1.10
CA GLU A 122 -16.33 -45.03 -2.10
C GLU A 122 -15.33 -46.18 -2.24
N GLN A 123 -14.03 -45.89 -2.33
CA GLN A 123 -12.99 -46.92 -2.40
C GLN A 123 -12.97 -47.81 -1.14
N LEU A 124 -13.17 -47.22 0.04
CA LEU A 124 -13.21 -47.96 1.29
C LEU A 124 -14.45 -48.87 1.36
N GLN A 125 -15.60 -48.40 0.87
CA GLN A 125 -16.79 -49.23 0.72
C GLN A 125 -16.57 -50.40 -0.24
N ASP A 126 -15.96 -50.17 -1.40
CA ASP A 126 -15.62 -51.23 -2.35
C ASP A 126 -14.71 -52.29 -1.73
N VAL A 127 -13.64 -51.87 -1.03
CA VAL A 127 -12.76 -52.78 -0.28
C VAL A 127 -13.54 -53.56 0.78
N GLU A 128 -14.43 -52.93 1.54
CA GLU A 128 -15.26 -53.62 2.54
C GLU A 128 -16.14 -54.71 1.90
N THR A 129 -16.76 -54.42 0.75
CA THR A 129 -17.57 -55.42 0.02
C THR A 129 -16.73 -56.57 -0.52
N LYS A 130 -15.52 -56.29 -1.04
CA LYS A 130 -14.57 -57.32 -1.50
C LYS A 130 -14.12 -58.20 -0.34
N ARG A 131 -13.86 -57.62 0.83
CA ARG A 131 -13.47 -58.36 2.04
C ARG A 131 -14.58 -59.31 2.49
N GLU A 132 -15.84 -58.88 2.51
CA GLU A 132 -16.92 -59.77 2.93
C GLU A 132 -17.15 -60.91 1.91
N LYS A 133 -17.08 -60.63 0.61
CA LYS A 133 -17.11 -61.68 -0.43
C LYS A 133 -15.98 -62.70 -0.26
N ASN A 134 -14.75 -62.22 -0.09
CA ASN A 134 -13.58 -63.08 0.09
C ASN A 134 -13.70 -63.96 1.34
N LYS A 135 -14.28 -63.43 2.42
CA LYS A 135 -14.56 -64.16 3.66
C LYS A 135 -15.66 -65.21 3.48
N GLU A 136 -16.69 -64.94 2.69
CA GLU A 136 -17.72 -65.93 2.33
C GLU A 136 -17.12 -67.06 1.48
N GLU A 137 -16.30 -66.72 0.48
CA GLU A 137 -15.57 -67.68 -0.35
C GLU A 137 -14.61 -68.54 0.48
N LEU A 138 -13.86 -67.93 1.41
CA LEU A 138 -12.95 -68.63 2.31
C LEU A 138 -13.71 -69.68 3.15
N LYS A 139 -14.86 -69.30 3.74
CA LYS A 139 -15.70 -70.23 4.51
C LYS A 139 -16.22 -71.37 3.64
N SER A 140 -16.59 -71.09 2.39
CA SER A 140 -17.06 -72.10 1.44
C SER A 140 -15.94 -73.10 1.12
N VAL A 141 -14.74 -72.62 0.81
CA VAL A 141 -13.57 -73.46 0.54
C VAL A 141 -13.21 -74.29 1.77
N GLU A 142 -13.18 -73.70 2.97
CA GLU A 142 -12.92 -74.42 4.22
C GLU A 142 -13.91 -75.55 4.46
N LYS A 143 -15.21 -75.30 4.24
CA LYS A 143 -16.24 -76.33 4.35
C LYS A 143 -16.01 -77.45 3.33
N THR A 144 -15.64 -77.10 2.11
CA THR A 144 -15.40 -78.08 1.04
C THR A 144 -14.17 -78.95 1.35
N ILE A 145 -13.10 -78.37 1.92
CA ILE A 145 -11.93 -79.11 2.40
C ILE A 145 -12.33 -80.09 3.50
N THR A 146 -13.20 -79.70 4.44
CA THR A 146 -13.64 -80.61 5.49
C THR A 146 -14.54 -81.75 5.00
N GLU A 147 -15.17 -81.61 3.82
CA GLU A 147 -16.12 -82.57 3.26
C GLU A 147 -15.52 -83.48 2.16
N ARG A 148 -14.36 -83.14 1.58
CA ARG A 148 -13.75 -83.87 0.44
C ARG A 148 -12.24 -84.10 0.65
N GLU A 149 -11.72 -85.21 0.10
CA GLU A 149 -10.29 -85.56 0.13
C GLU A 149 -9.45 -84.90 -0.99
N ASP A 150 -10.04 -84.06 -1.86
CA ASP A 150 -9.30 -83.27 -2.87
C ASP A 150 -8.62 -82.05 -2.21
N GLU A 151 -7.69 -82.32 -1.28
CA GLU A 151 -7.10 -81.32 -0.39
C GLU A 151 -6.15 -80.36 -1.12
N GLU A 152 -5.35 -80.82 -2.08
CA GLU A 152 -4.22 -80.03 -2.60
C GLU A 152 -4.66 -78.80 -3.41
N LEU A 153 -5.63 -78.95 -4.31
CA LEU A 153 -6.18 -77.83 -5.08
C LEU A 153 -6.95 -76.83 -4.20
N LEU A 154 -7.69 -77.34 -3.20
CA LEU A 154 -8.47 -76.49 -2.30
C LEU A 154 -7.59 -75.73 -1.31
N LEU A 155 -6.46 -76.31 -0.89
CA LEU A 155 -5.45 -75.62 -0.07
C LEU A 155 -4.80 -74.46 -0.82
N GLY A 156 -4.49 -74.64 -2.11
CA GLY A 156 -3.98 -73.57 -2.97
C GLY A 156 -4.97 -72.40 -3.09
N LEU A 157 -6.25 -72.70 -3.38
CA LEU A 157 -7.31 -71.68 -3.41
C LEU A 157 -7.47 -70.97 -2.06
N LYS A 158 -7.41 -71.71 -0.94
CA LYS A 158 -7.47 -71.11 0.39
C LYS A 158 -6.30 -70.15 0.64
N GLU A 159 -5.09 -70.52 0.24
CA GLU A 159 -3.93 -69.64 0.36
C GLU A 159 -4.09 -68.36 -0.46
N GLU A 160 -4.58 -68.45 -1.70
CA GLU A 160 -4.86 -67.29 -2.55
C GLU A 160 -5.90 -66.34 -1.94
N LEU A 161 -6.98 -66.89 -1.36
CA LEU A 161 -8.02 -66.11 -0.68
C LEU A 161 -7.47 -65.42 0.58
N LEU A 162 -6.60 -66.09 1.35
CA LEU A 162 -5.95 -65.50 2.52
C LEU A 162 -4.98 -64.37 2.12
N GLN A 163 -4.17 -64.57 1.09
CA GLN A 163 -3.28 -63.53 0.56
C GLN A 163 -4.09 -62.32 0.04
N SER A 164 -5.21 -62.58 -0.64
CA SER A 164 -6.13 -61.53 -1.09
C SER A 164 -6.74 -60.77 0.09
N GLN A 165 -7.10 -61.47 1.17
CA GLN A 165 -7.60 -60.84 2.39
C GLN A 165 -6.58 -59.89 3.01
N TRP A 166 -5.32 -60.31 3.10
CA TRP A 166 -4.24 -59.49 3.65
C TRP A 166 -4.01 -58.22 2.83
N LYS A 167 -4.04 -58.32 1.50
CA LYS A 167 -3.93 -57.16 0.60
C LYS A 167 -5.08 -56.17 0.83
N LEU A 168 -6.32 -56.67 0.91
CA LEU A 168 -7.49 -55.84 1.16
C LEU A 168 -7.43 -55.16 2.54
N ASP A 169 -6.91 -55.84 3.56
CA ASP A 169 -6.71 -55.27 4.90
C ASP A 169 -5.65 -54.14 4.90
N GLU A 170 -4.61 -54.28 4.08
CA GLU A 170 -3.59 -53.23 3.89
C GLU A 170 -4.15 -52.03 3.12
N GLU A 171 -4.88 -52.26 2.03
CA GLU A 171 -5.57 -51.21 1.26
C GLU A 171 -6.54 -50.42 2.14
N LYS A 172 -7.36 -51.11 2.94
CA LYS A 172 -8.28 -50.46 3.89
C LYS A 172 -7.54 -49.52 4.84
N LYS A 173 -6.45 -49.98 5.47
CA LYS A 173 -5.63 -49.15 6.37
C LYS A 173 -5.04 -47.94 5.66
N ASN A 174 -4.65 -48.07 4.40
CA ASN A 174 -4.11 -46.97 3.60
C ASN A 174 -5.19 -45.91 3.33
N TYR A 175 -6.39 -46.32 2.92
CA TYR A 175 -7.51 -45.42 2.71
C TYR A 175 -7.96 -44.72 4.00
N GLU A 176 -8.06 -45.44 5.12
CA GLU A 176 -8.37 -44.86 6.43
C GLU A 176 -7.34 -43.79 6.84
N ARG A 177 -6.04 -44.05 6.59
CA ARG A 177 -4.97 -43.08 6.86
C ARG A 177 -5.08 -41.84 5.97
N HIS A 178 -5.37 -42.02 4.68
CA HIS A 178 -5.56 -40.90 3.76
C HIS A 178 -6.76 -40.04 4.17
N LEU A 179 -7.87 -40.67 4.53
CA LEU A 179 -9.08 -39.98 4.99
C LEU A 179 -8.78 -39.14 6.25
N LEU A 180 -8.06 -39.70 7.22
CA LEU A 180 -7.62 -38.95 8.41
C LEU A 180 -6.69 -37.77 8.06
N ASN A 181 -5.81 -37.91 7.07
CA ASN A 181 -4.94 -36.83 6.64
C ASN A 181 -5.73 -35.69 6.00
N ILE A 182 -6.74 -36.02 5.17
CA ILE A 182 -7.63 -35.03 4.58
C ILE A 182 -8.41 -34.28 5.68
N GLU A 183 -8.96 -35.00 6.66
CA GLU A 183 -9.68 -34.37 7.78
C GLU A 183 -8.81 -33.38 8.56
N LYS A 184 -7.54 -33.74 8.81
CA LYS A 184 -6.55 -32.84 9.45
C LYS A 184 -6.25 -31.59 8.63
N LEU A 185 -6.31 -31.67 7.31
CA LEU A 185 -6.11 -30.51 6.43
C LEU A 185 -7.37 -29.64 6.32
N LEU A 186 -8.55 -30.26 6.37
CA LEU A 186 -9.83 -29.59 6.18
C LEU A 186 -10.23 -28.77 7.41
N GLU A 187 -10.03 -29.28 8.62
CA GLU A 187 -10.36 -28.59 9.88
C GLU A 187 -9.80 -27.15 9.99
N PRO A 188 -8.49 -26.87 9.79
CA PRO A 188 -7.97 -25.51 9.89
C PRO A 188 -8.52 -24.59 8.79
N ILE A 189 -8.82 -25.11 7.60
CA ILE A 189 -9.41 -24.33 6.50
C ILE A 189 -10.83 -23.90 6.88
N GLU A 190 -11.65 -24.81 7.40
CA GLU A 190 -13.02 -24.51 7.82
C GLU A 190 -13.08 -23.50 8.96
N ILE A 191 -12.19 -23.62 9.94
CA ILE A 191 -12.06 -22.66 11.03
C ILE A 191 -11.74 -21.27 10.49
N GLN A 192 -10.81 -21.17 9.53
CA GLN A 192 -10.43 -19.89 8.92
C GLN A 192 -11.58 -19.29 8.11
N LEU A 193 -12.22 -20.07 7.24
CA LEU A 193 -13.36 -19.64 6.43
C LEU A 193 -14.51 -19.14 7.32
N THR A 194 -14.86 -19.90 8.37
CA THR A 194 -15.92 -19.53 9.31
C THR A 194 -15.62 -18.20 10.02
N ARG A 195 -14.36 -17.98 10.43
CA ARG A 195 -13.94 -16.72 11.05
C ARG A 195 -14.05 -15.55 10.07
N ILE A 196 -13.68 -15.75 8.81
CA ILE A 196 -13.77 -14.72 7.76
C ILE A 196 -15.23 -14.39 7.47
N MET A 197 -16.11 -15.39 7.36
CA MET A 197 -17.54 -15.19 7.12
C MET A 197 -18.21 -14.41 8.26
N LYS A 198 -17.92 -14.74 9.52
CA LYS A 198 -18.43 -13.98 10.69
C LYS A 198 -18.04 -12.51 10.63
N ARG A 199 -16.77 -12.21 10.36
CA ARG A 199 -16.29 -10.82 10.23
C ARG A 199 -16.90 -10.06 9.05
N LYS A 200 -17.30 -10.73 7.97
CA LYS A 200 -17.98 -10.11 6.83
C LYS A 200 -19.47 -9.89 7.08
N GLY A 201 -20.10 -10.65 7.98
CA GLY A 201 -21.52 -10.51 8.34
C GLY A 201 -21.81 -9.45 9.40
N ASP A 202 -20.81 -9.05 10.19
CA ASP A 202 -20.92 -8.04 11.26
C ASP A 202 -20.64 -6.59 10.79
N VAL A 203 -20.71 -6.30 9.48
CA VAL A 203 -20.50 -4.96 8.88
C VAL A 203 -21.75 -4.48 8.16
#